data_AF-A0A978UHM6-F1
#
_entry.id   AF-A0A978UHM6-F1
#
_cell.length_a   1.000
_cell.length_b   1.000
_cell.length_c   1.000
_cell.angle_alpha   90.00
_cell.angle_beta   90.00
_cell.angle_gamma   90.00
#
_symmetry.space_group_name_H-M   'P 1'
#
loop_
_entity.id
_entity.type
_entity.pdbx_description
1 polymer ?
#
loop_
_entity_poly.entity_id
_entity_poly.type
_entity_poly.pdbx_seq_one_letter_code
_entity_poly.pdbx_strand_id
1 'polypeptide(L)'
;MFMKGKNLWGHLDGSVSKPKDESDIGKITQWNSNDAQVISWILGSVESQIVLSLRSFHFAKDIWDFLKKIYHQENLARCFQLELELSEYCQGNLSIQDYYSGFLNLWAEYKELVYASVPSEGLPILQQVHEVSQRDQFLMKLRCEYELIHVNLMSRIPSPSLETCFDELFREEQRCFTQSVLENKNHQRANLMEIA
;
A
#
# COMPACT_ATOMS: atom_id res chain seq x y z
N MET A 1 -3.56 -10.65 -8.93
CA MET A 1 -2.53 -11.66 -9.30
C MET A 1 -3.15 -13.04 -9.61
N PHE A 2 -4.10 -13.54 -8.82
CA PHE A 2 -4.73 -14.87 -8.99
C PHE A 2 -5.40 -15.13 -10.35
N MET A 3 -6.34 -14.28 -10.79
CA MET A 3 -7.06 -14.49 -12.07
C MET A 3 -6.16 -14.37 -13.31
N LYS A 4 -5.12 -13.52 -13.25
CA LYS A 4 -4.08 -13.42 -14.30
C LYS A 4 -3.28 -14.73 -14.40
N GLY A 5 -2.89 -15.33 -13.27
CA GLY A 5 -2.21 -16.63 -13.24
C GLY A 5 -3.05 -17.81 -13.74
N LYS A 6 -4.38 -17.66 -13.80
CA LYS A 6 -5.32 -18.66 -14.36
C LYS A 6 -5.69 -18.40 -15.82
N ASN A 7 -5.15 -17.36 -16.45
CA ASN A 7 -5.51 -16.91 -17.81
C ASN A 7 -6.99 -16.54 -17.97
N LEU A 8 -7.66 -16.14 -16.88
CA LEU A 8 -9.10 -15.80 -16.89
C LEU A 8 -9.37 -14.30 -16.90
N TRP A 9 -8.31 -13.47 -16.82
CA TRP A 9 -8.42 -12.01 -16.83
C TRP A 9 -9.18 -11.45 -18.03
N GLY A 10 -9.12 -12.15 -19.17
CA GLY A 10 -9.79 -11.71 -20.40
C GLY A 10 -11.31 -11.66 -20.33
N HIS A 11 -11.92 -12.40 -19.38
CA HIS A 11 -13.36 -12.34 -19.11
C HIS A 11 -13.76 -11.06 -18.33
N LEU A 12 -12.81 -10.42 -17.62
CA LEU A 12 -13.06 -9.17 -16.88
C LEU A 12 -12.83 -7.94 -17.74
N ASP A 13 -11.71 -7.88 -18.47
CA ASP A 13 -11.39 -6.71 -19.31
C ASP A 13 -12.13 -6.74 -20.66
N GLY A 14 -12.66 -7.90 -21.07
CA GLY A 14 -13.39 -8.10 -22.32
C GLY A 14 -12.50 -8.45 -23.52
N SER A 15 -11.20 -8.68 -23.31
CA SER A 15 -10.30 -9.18 -24.35
C SER A 15 -10.67 -10.59 -24.84
N VAL A 16 -11.41 -11.37 -24.03
CA VAL A 16 -11.98 -12.66 -24.42
C VAL A 16 -13.50 -12.53 -24.56
N SER A 17 -13.96 -12.29 -25.78
CA SER A 17 -15.39 -12.19 -26.09
C SER A 17 -16.04 -13.56 -26.26
N LYS A 18 -17.34 -13.65 -25.92
CA LYS A 18 -18.15 -14.83 -26.20
C LYS A 18 -18.06 -15.19 -27.69
N PRO A 19 -17.82 -16.47 -28.05
CA PRO A 19 -17.83 -16.89 -29.45
C PRO A 19 -19.16 -16.53 -30.12
N LYS A 20 -19.11 -15.93 -31.31
CA LYS A 20 -20.28 -15.53 -32.10
C LYS A 20 -20.85 -16.66 -32.96
N ASP A 21 -20.01 -17.65 -33.26
CA ASP A 21 -20.39 -18.81 -34.04
C ASP A 21 -21.05 -19.85 -33.14
N GLU A 22 -22.38 -19.92 -33.22
CA GLU A 22 -23.21 -20.84 -32.43
C GLU A 22 -22.98 -22.32 -32.80
N SER A 23 -22.30 -22.59 -33.91
CA SER A 23 -21.99 -23.96 -34.33
C SER A 23 -20.82 -24.59 -33.53
N ASP A 24 -19.97 -23.77 -32.89
CA ASP A 24 -18.86 -24.23 -32.05
C ASP A 24 -19.29 -24.35 -30.57
N ILE A 25 -20.16 -25.33 -30.33
CA ILE A 25 -20.74 -25.63 -29.01
C ILE A 25 -19.65 -25.88 -27.96
N GLY A 26 -18.52 -26.47 -28.36
CA GLY A 26 -17.38 -26.75 -27.48
C GLY A 26 -16.75 -25.48 -26.93
N LYS A 27 -16.43 -24.51 -27.81
CA LYS A 27 -15.88 -23.22 -27.37
C LYS A 27 -16.87 -22.40 -26.56
N ILE A 28 -18.17 -22.42 -26.91
CA ILE A 28 -19.21 -21.72 -26.15
C ILE A 28 -19.33 -22.28 -24.74
N THR A 29 -19.34 -23.61 -24.60
CA THR A 29 -19.43 -24.28 -23.30
C THR A 29 -18.22 -23.96 -22.43
N GLN A 30 -17.01 -24.01 -23.00
CA GLN A 30 -15.79 -23.65 -22.29
C GLN A 30 -15.80 -22.18 -21.84
N TRP A 31 -16.22 -21.27 -22.72
CA TRP A 31 -16.31 -19.84 -22.39
C TRP A 31 -17.31 -19.61 -21.25
N ASN A 32 -18.50 -20.20 -21.31
CA ASN A 32 -19.51 -20.07 -20.25
C ASN A 32 -19.02 -20.64 -18.91
N SER A 33 -18.30 -21.77 -18.92
CA SER A 33 -17.74 -22.36 -17.70
C SER A 33 -16.69 -21.44 -17.07
N ASN A 34 -15.83 -20.85 -17.89
CA ASN A 34 -14.81 -19.91 -17.43
C ASN A 34 -15.45 -18.63 -16.88
N ASP A 35 -16.46 -18.09 -17.57
CA ASP A 35 -17.18 -16.91 -17.14
C ASP A 35 -17.89 -17.14 -15.80
N ALA A 36 -18.60 -18.25 -15.64
CA ALA A 36 -19.26 -18.63 -14.39
C ALA A 36 -18.26 -18.82 -13.23
N GLN A 37 -17.06 -19.35 -13.51
CA GLN A 37 -16.01 -19.46 -12.50
C GLN A 37 -15.54 -18.09 -12.02
N VAL A 38 -15.35 -17.15 -12.94
CA VAL A 38 -14.97 -15.77 -12.60
C VAL A 38 -16.08 -15.09 -11.81
N ILE A 39 -17.35 -15.24 -12.20
CA ILE A 39 -18.51 -14.73 -11.44
C ILE A 39 -18.49 -15.28 -10.01
N SER A 40 -18.32 -16.60 -9.83
CA SER A 40 -18.28 -17.23 -8.49
C SER A 40 -17.18 -16.63 -7.61
N TRP A 41 -16.00 -16.37 -8.18
CA TRP A 41 -14.91 -15.73 -7.44
C TRP A 41 -15.21 -14.27 -7.07
N ILE A 42 -15.83 -13.50 -7.96
CA ILE A 42 -16.25 -12.13 -7.63
C ILE A 42 -17.29 -12.13 -6.51
N LEU A 43 -18.33 -12.97 -6.64
CA LEU A 43 -19.39 -13.06 -5.63
C LEU A 43 -18.86 -13.56 -4.28
N GLY A 44 -17.83 -14.41 -4.29
CA GLY A 44 -17.16 -14.87 -3.08
C GLY A 44 -16.18 -13.86 -2.46
N SER A 45 -15.83 -12.78 -3.17
CA SER A 45 -14.90 -11.75 -2.68
C SER A 45 -15.58 -10.44 -2.25
N VAL A 46 -16.89 -10.31 -2.44
CA VAL A 46 -17.66 -9.12 -2.04
C VAL A 46 -18.55 -9.41 -0.84
N GLU A 47 -18.93 -8.37 -0.10
CA GLU A 47 -19.86 -8.51 1.02
C GLU A 47 -21.25 -8.97 0.56
N SER A 48 -21.95 -9.72 1.41
CA SER A 48 -23.26 -10.32 1.09
C SER A 48 -24.32 -9.31 0.67
N GLN A 49 -24.26 -8.09 1.21
CA GLN A 49 -25.14 -6.99 0.81
C GLN A 49 -24.91 -6.53 -0.63
N ILE A 50 -23.67 -6.58 -1.11
CA ILE A 50 -23.29 -6.23 -2.48
C ILE A 50 -23.77 -7.31 -3.46
N VAL A 51 -23.66 -8.59 -3.08
CA VAL A 51 -24.11 -9.73 -3.92
C VAL A 51 -25.55 -9.56 -4.42
N LEU A 52 -26.45 -9.00 -3.61
CA LEU A 52 -27.84 -8.77 -4.01
C LEU A 52 -27.95 -7.81 -5.20
N SER A 53 -27.13 -6.76 -5.22
CA SER A 53 -27.08 -5.79 -6.33
C SER A 53 -26.50 -6.37 -7.63
N LEU A 54 -25.78 -7.51 -7.53
CA LEU A 54 -25.11 -8.13 -8.68
C LEU A 54 -25.97 -9.20 -9.38
N ARG A 55 -27.11 -9.59 -8.79
CA ARG A 55 -27.95 -10.69 -9.32
C ARG A 55 -28.53 -10.44 -10.71
N SER A 56 -28.64 -9.17 -11.13
CA SER A 56 -29.18 -8.79 -12.43
C SER A 56 -28.18 -8.94 -13.58
N PHE A 57 -26.91 -9.23 -13.30
CA PHE A 57 -25.88 -9.36 -14.31
C PHE A 57 -25.60 -10.83 -14.64
N HIS A 58 -25.36 -11.10 -15.92
CA HIS A 58 -25.20 -12.46 -16.43
C HIS A 58 -23.77 -12.81 -16.81
N PHE A 59 -22.91 -11.80 -17.04
CA PHE A 59 -21.52 -12.00 -17.42
C PHE A 59 -20.57 -11.39 -16.39
N ALA A 60 -19.41 -12.02 -16.22
CA ALA A 60 -18.36 -11.54 -15.32
C ALA A 60 -17.95 -10.09 -15.64
N LYS A 61 -17.89 -9.74 -16.93
CA LYS A 61 -17.59 -8.39 -17.40
C LYS A 61 -18.61 -7.36 -16.91
N ASP A 62 -19.90 -7.65 -17.00
CA ASP A 62 -20.94 -6.70 -16.61
C ASP A 62 -20.95 -6.46 -15.10
N ILE A 63 -20.76 -7.55 -14.32
CA ILE A 63 -20.58 -7.46 -12.87
C ILE A 63 -19.38 -6.57 -12.54
N TRP A 64 -18.25 -6.80 -13.22
CA TRP A 64 -17.03 -6.04 -13.02
C TRP A 64 -17.17 -4.57 -13.39
N ASP A 65 -17.80 -4.26 -14.53
CA ASP A 65 -18.02 -2.90 -14.99
C ASP A 65 -19.02 -2.14 -14.08
N PHE A 66 -20.03 -2.83 -13.54
CA PHE A 66 -20.93 -2.27 -12.53
C PHE A 66 -20.22 -2.00 -11.19
N LEU A 67 -19.44 -2.97 -10.70
CA LEU A 67 -18.64 -2.79 -9.48
C LEU A 67 -17.66 -1.64 -9.63
N LYS A 68 -16.98 -1.55 -10.78
CA LYS A 68 -16.21 -0.35 -11.14
C LYS A 68 -17.11 0.87 -11.07
N LYS A 69 -18.20 0.96 -11.82
CA LYS A 69 -19.03 2.17 -11.82
C LYS A 69 -19.48 2.66 -10.44
N ILE A 70 -19.80 1.76 -9.51
CA ILE A 70 -20.28 2.12 -8.16
C ILE A 70 -19.14 2.40 -7.18
N TYR A 71 -18.09 1.58 -7.19
CA TYR A 71 -16.99 1.66 -6.22
C TYR A 71 -15.76 2.39 -6.74
N HIS A 72 -15.77 2.77 -8.01
CA HIS A 72 -14.90 3.79 -8.60
C HIS A 72 -15.46 5.18 -8.27
N GLN A 73 -15.95 5.38 -7.04
CA GLN A 73 -16.06 6.70 -6.46
C GLN A 73 -14.67 7.34 -6.52
N GLU A 74 -14.66 8.59 -6.97
CA GLU A 74 -13.52 9.29 -7.55
C GLU A 74 -12.23 9.03 -6.78
N ASN A 75 -11.19 8.56 -7.47
CA ASN A 75 -9.82 8.54 -6.95
C ASN A 75 -9.48 9.86 -6.24
N LEU A 76 -10.13 10.98 -6.61
CA LEU A 76 -10.05 12.28 -5.94
C LEU A 76 -10.46 12.24 -4.45
N ALA A 77 -11.59 11.63 -4.09
CA ALA A 77 -12.03 11.57 -2.69
C ALA A 77 -11.09 10.71 -1.84
N ARG A 78 -10.64 9.57 -2.38
CA ARG A 78 -9.64 8.73 -1.69
C ARG A 78 -8.27 9.40 -1.64
N CYS A 79 -7.84 10.08 -2.71
CA CYS A 79 -6.63 10.90 -2.72
C CYS A 79 -6.70 11.99 -1.65
N PHE A 80 -7.81 12.73 -1.55
CA PHE A 80 -8.01 13.74 -0.52
C PHE A 80 -7.89 13.16 0.89
N GLN A 81 -8.52 12.00 1.12
CA GLN A 81 -8.42 11.29 2.39
C GLN A 81 -6.98 10.81 2.68
N LEU A 82 -6.28 10.27 1.67
CA LEU A 82 -4.88 9.84 1.78
C LEU A 82 -3.93 11.02 2.02
N GLU A 83 -4.19 12.19 1.43
CA GLU A 83 -3.41 13.40 1.71
C GLU A 83 -3.54 13.83 3.17
N LEU A 84 -4.76 13.78 3.72
CA LEU A 84 -4.99 14.03 5.15
C LEU A 84 -4.28 12.98 6.01
N GLU A 85 -4.50 11.68 5.74
CA GLU A 85 -3.85 10.58 6.46
C GLU A 85 -2.33 10.72 6.43
N LEU A 86 -1.73 10.92 5.26
CA LEU A 86 -0.30 11.15 5.11
C LEU A 86 0.15 12.38 5.88
N SER A 87 -0.61 13.48 5.87
CA SER A 87 -0.27 14.72 6.57
C SER A 87 -0.22 14.54 8.09
N GLU A 88 -1.14 13.77 8.66
CA GLU A 88 -1.27 13.52 10.09
C GLU A 88 -0.42 12.34 10.58
N TYR A 89 -0.01 11.44 9.68
CA TYR A 89 0.76 10.25 10.04
C TYR A 89 2.16 10.61 10.53
N CYS A 90 2.43 10.36 11.81
CA CYS A 90 3.73 10.56 12.44
C CYS A 90 4.16 9.30 13.22
N GLN A 91 5.42 9.24 13.64
CA GLN A 91 5.95 8.08 14.36
C GLN A 91 5.13 7.74 15.61
N GLY A 92 4.69 8.76 16.36
CA GLY A 92 3.95 8.56 17.62
C GLY A 92 4.68 7.59 18.55
N ASN A 93 3.97 6.58 19.06
CA ASN A 93 4.52 5.54 19.92
C ASN A 93 4.99 4.28 19.15
N LEU A 94 5.02 4.32 17.82
CA LEU A 94 5.43 3.19 17.00
C LEU A 94 6.96 3.00 17.06
N SER A 95 7.41 1.76 16.86
CA SER A 95 8.80 1.48 16.53
C SER A 95 9.15 2.10 15.16
N ILE A 96 10.44 2.31 14.88
CA ILE A 96 10.88 2.78 13.55
C ILE A 96 10.40 1.81 12.45
N GLN A 97 10.41 0.51 12.71
CA GLN A 97 9.97 -0.51 11.77
C GLN A 97 8.47 -0.41 11.46
N ASP A 98 7.63 -0.27 12.48
CA ASP A 98 6.17 -0.19 12.31
C ASP A 98 5.76 1.12 11.66
N TYR A 99 6.39 2.23 12.06
CA TYR A 99 6.21 3.54 11.45
C TYR A 99 6.57 3.51 9.96
N TYR A 100 7.74 2.97 9.61
CA TYR A 100 8.18 2.84 8.23
C TYR A 100 7.21 2.02 7.38
N SER A 101 6.77 0.87 7.90
CA SER A 101 5.85 -0.03 7.20
C SER A 101 4.49 0.62 6.93
N GLY A 102 3.90 1.27 7.94
CA GLY A 102 2.64 1.98 7.78
C GLY A 102 2.75 3.17 6.82
N PHE A 103 3.84 3.92 6.90
CA PHE A 103 4.13 5.03 6.00
C PHE A 103 4.26 4.58 4.53
N LEU A 104 4.96 3.47 4.28
CA LEU A 104 5.10 2.89 2.94
C LEU A 104 3.74 2.46 2.36
N ASN A 105 2.86 1.88 3.18
CA ASN A 105 1.54 1.46 2.74
C ASN A 105 0.68 2.65 2.29
N LEU A 106 0.65 3.73 3.07
CA LEU A 106 -0.08 4.96 2.71
C LEU A 106 0.47 5.56 1.40
N TRP A 107 1.78 5.65 1.28
CA TRP A 107 2.41 6.17 0.06
C TRP A 107 2.22 5.27 -1.16
N ALA A 108 2.18 3.95 -0.99
CA ALA A 108 1.95 3.01 -2.08
C ALA A 108 0.54 3.22 -2.67
N GLU A 109 -0.48 3.32 -1.80
CA GLU A 109 -1.85 3.58 -2.23
C GLU A 109 -1.98 4.97 -2.88
N TYR A 110 -1.39 6.00 -2.28
CA TYR A 110 -1.39 7.36 -2.86
C TYR A 110 -0.76 7.39 -4.26
N LYS A 111 0.42 6.77 -4.42
CA LYS A 111 1.11 6.69 -5.71
C LYS A 111 0.28 5.93 -6.74
N GLU A 112 -0.39 4.84 -6.37
CA GLU A 112 -1.25 4.09 -7.28
C GLU A 112 -2.36 4.98 -7.86
N LEU A 113 -3.06 5.74 -7.01
CA LEU A 113 -4.16 6.61 -7.45
C LEU A 113 -3.67 7.80 -8.27
N VAL A 114 -2.57 8.45 -7.86
CA VAL A 114 -2.03 9.61 -8.56
C VAL A 114 -1.45 9.19 -9.92
N TYR A 115 -0.63 8.13 -9.96
CA TYR A 115 0.05 7.70 -11.19
C TYR A 115 -0.93 7.18 -12.24
N ALA A 116 -2.07 6.62 -11.82
CA ALA A 116 -3.13 6.18 -12.75
C ALA A 116 -3.68 7.34 -13.62
N SER A 117 -3.54 8.59 -13.17
CA SER A 117 -4.01 9.78 -13.89
C SER A 117 -2.94 10.50 -14.72
N VAL A 118 -1.69 10.02 -14.67
CA VAL A 118 -0.52 10.72 -15.24
C VAL A 118 -0.09 10.05 -16.56
N PRO A 119 0.09 10.81 -17.65
CA PRO A 119 0.63 10.28 -18.90
C PRO A 119 2.03 9.68 -18.73
N SER A 120 2.38 8.68 -19.55
CA SER A 120 3.65 7.96 -19.49
C SER A 120 4.88 8.87 -19.54
N GLU A 121 4.80 9.98 -20.26
CA GLU A 121 5.90 10.91 -20.47
C GLU A 121 6.21 11.73 -19.20
N GLY A 122 5.20 12.01 -18.37
CA GLY A 122 5.34 12.77 -17.13
C GLY A 122 5.68 11.90 -15.91
N LEU A 123 5.43 10.59 -16.00
CA LEU A 123 5.56 9.67 -14.87
C LEU A 123 6.99 9.61 -14.27
N PRO A 124 8.09 9.56 -15.05
CA PRO A 124 9.44 9.50 -14.48
C PRO A 124 9.81 10.74 -13.65
N ILE A 125 9.40 11.93 -14.11
CA ILE A 125 9.66 13.19 -13.40
C ILE A 125 8.89 13.20 -12.08
N LEU A 126 7.62 12.80 -12.12
CA LEU A 126 6.79 12.74 -10.93
C LEU A 126 7.32 11.72 -9.90
N GLN A 127 7.78 10.56 -10.36
CA GLN A 127 8.40 9.55 -9.49
C GLN A 127 9.61 10.11 -8.76
N GLN A 128 10.49 10.83 -9.46
CA GLN A 128 11.66 11.45 -8.85
C GLN A 128 11.28 12.49 -7.78
N VAL A 129 10.28 13.33 -8.05
CA VAL A 129 9.77 14.31 -7.07
C VAL A 129 9.14 13.63 -5.85
N HIS A 130 8.38 12.56 -6.08
CA HIS A 130 7.75 11.79 -5.01
C HIS A 130 8.76 10.99 -4.17
N GLU A 131 9.85 10.48 -4.74
CA GLU A 131 10.92 9.82 -3.97
C GLU A 131 11.55 10.78 -2.95
N VAL A 132 11.87 12.01 -3.39
CA VAL A 132 12.39 13.05 -2.51
C VAL A 132 11.37 13.44 -1.45
N SER A 133 10.12 13.71 -1.87
CA SER A 133 9.04 14.13 -0.95
C SER A 133 8.71 13.05 0.09
N GLN A 134 8.70 11.78 -0.33
CA GLN A 134 8.44 10.65 0.56
C GLN A 134 9.54 10.53 1.63
N ARG A 135 10.80 10.64 1.24
CA ARG A 135 11.91 10.64 2.20
C ARG A 135 11.80 11.81 3.17
N ASP A 136 11.56 13.02 2.68
CA ASP A 136 11.53 14.21 3.52
C ASP A 136 10.37 14.17 4.51
N GLN A 137 9.18 13.74 4.06
CA GLN A 137 8.04 13.53 4.96
C GLN A 137 8.30 12.45 6.01
N PHE A 138 9.01 11.37 5.65
CA PHE A 138 9.37 10.33 6.61
C PHE A 138 10.25 10.89 7.74
N LEU A 139 11.26 11.68 7.39
CA LEU A 139 12.20 12.30 8.33
C LEU A 139 11.54 13.40 9.18
N MET A 140 10.67 14.23 8.59
CA MET A 140 10.02 15.35 9.27
C MET A 140 9.10 14.96 10.43
N LYS A 141 8.62 13.70 10.45
CA LYS A 141 7.56 13.24 11.37
C LYS A 141 8.03 12.20 12.38
N LEU A 142 9.34 12.15 12.61
CA LEU A 142 9.99 11.36 13.65
C LEU A 142 9.83 12.01 15.03
N ARG A 143 9.98 11.21 16.09
CA ARG A 143 10.09 11.71 17.46
C ARG A 143 11.37 12.54 17.64
N CYS A 144 11.32 13.51 18.56
CA CYS A 144 12.45 14.41 18.84
C CYS A 144 13.71 13.69 19.34
N GLU A 145 13.59 12.47 19.87
CA GLU A 145 14.75 11.64 20.26
C GLU A 145 15.67 11.28 19.07
N TYR A 146 15.15 11.33 17.84
CA TYR A 146 15.91 11.08 16.62
C TYR A 146 16.43 12.38 15.97
N GLU A 147 16.33 13.54 16.61
CA GLU A 147 16.70 14.82 16.00
C GLU A 147 18.17 14.87 15.55
N LEU A 148 19.08 14.25 16.31
CA LEU A 148 20.50 14.22 15.96
C LEU A 148 20.78 13.43 14.67
N ILE A 149 20.15 12.26 14.51
CA ILE A 149 20.32 11.43 13.32
C ILE A 149 19.58 12.04 12.12
N HIS A 150 18.43 12.66 12.37
CA HIS A 150 17.67 13.45 11.40
C HIS A 150 18.52 14.57 10.77
N VAL A 151 19.16 15.42 11.58
CA VAL A 151 20.04 16.50 11.11
C VAL A 151 21.24 15.94 10.33
N ASN A 152 21.83 14.83 10.81
CA ASN A 152 22.92 14.18 10.10
C ASN A 152 22.50 13.71 8.70
N LEU A 153 21.38 12.99 8.60
CA LEU A 153 20.84 12.49 7.34
C LEU A 153 20.52 13.63 6.35
N MET A 154 19.95 14.74 6.83
CA MET A 154 19.64 15.91 6.00
C MET A 154 20.88 16.63 5.46
N SER A 155 21.99 16.62 6.20
CA SER A 155 23.22 17.32 5.81
C SER A 155 24.03 16.64 4.70
N ARG A 156 23.64 15.44 4.27
CA ARG A 156 24.43 14.61 3.33
C ARG A 156 24.28 15.02 1.88
N ILE A 157 25.40 14.94 1.17
CA ILE A 157 25.51 15.19 -0.27
C ILE A 157 26.34 14.06 -0.90
N PRO A 158 25.76 13.21 -1.78
CA PRO A 158 24.39 13.22 -2.24
C PRO A 158 23.38 12.86 -1.13
N SER A 159 22.14 13.28 -1.33
CA SER A 159 21.07 13.03 -0.36
C SER A 159 20.75 11.52 -0.29
N PRO A 160 20.60 10.94 0.92
CA PRO A 160 20.39 9.49 1.07
C PRO A 160 19.03 9.07 0.53
N SER A 161 18.90 7.77 0.19
CA SER A 161 17.62 7.17 -0.15
C SER A 161 16.76 6.97 1.11
N LEU A 162 15.45 6.76 0.92
CA LEU A 162 14.55 6.45 2.02
C LEU A 162 14.97 5.18 2.78
N GLU A 163 15.42 4.15 2.06
CA GLU A 163 15.89 2.89 2.64
C GLU A 163 17.15 3.11 3.49
N THR A 164 18.08 3.93 3.01
CA THR A 164 19.29 4.29 3.78
C THR A 164 18.91 5.02 5.07
N CYS A 165 17.93 5.93 5.00
CA CYS A 165 17.43 6.63 6.19
C CYS A 165 16.82 5.65 7.19
N PHE A 166 15.96 4.73 6.72
CA PHE A 166 15.35 3.70 7.54
C PHE A 166 16.39 2.83 8.25
N ASP A 167 17.35 2.29 7.51
CA ASP A 167 18.39 1.40 8.06
C ASP A 167 19.19 2.05 9.19
N GLU A 168 19.47 3.35 9.07
CA GLU A 168 20.20 4.11 10.08
C GLU A 168 19.36 4.43 11.31
N LEU A 169 18.12 4.84 11.11
CA LEU A 169 17.17 5.07 12.20
C LEU A 169 16.88 3.79 12.98
N PHE A 170 16.77 2.67 12.28
CA PHE A 170 16.56 1.36 12.90
C PHE A 170 17.77 0.93 13.74
N ARG A 171 18.99 1.14 13.24
CA ARG A 171 20.22 0.91 14.03
C ARG A 171 20.26 1.80 15.27
N GLU A 172 19.86 3.06 15.14
CA GLU A 172 19.85 4.00 16.25
C GLU A 172 18.81 3.63 17.31
N GLU A 173 17.61 3.18 16.91
CA GLU A 173 16.59 2.66 17.83
C GLU A 173 17.13 1.49 18.67
N GLN A 174 17.83 0.54 18.03
CA GLN A 174 18.46 -0.58 18.72
C GLN A 174 19.56 -0.14 19.70
N ARG A 175 20.35 0.87 19.30
CA ARG A 175 21.40 1.45 20.16
C ARG A 175 20.79 2.11 21.39
N CYS A 176 19.75 2.94 21.21
CA CYS A 176 19.03 3.62 22.29
C CYS A 176 18.38 2.62 23.25
N PHE A 177 17.73 1.58 22.73
CA PHE A 177 17.16 0.51 23.55
C PHE A 177 18.23 -0.22 24.38
N THR A 178 19.38 -0.51 23.78
CA THR A 178 20.48 -1.17 24.50
C THR A 178 21.02 -0.28 25.62
N GLN A 179 21.17 1.02 25.34
CA GLN A 179 21.66 2.01 26.30
C GLN A 179 20.71 2.13 27.51
N SER A 180 19.39 2.22 27.27
CA SER A 180 18.41 2.31 28.36
C SER A 180 18.40 1.05 29.25
N VAL A 181 18.62 -0.14 28.67
CA VAL A 181 18.76 -1.40 29.42
C VAL A 181 20.00 -1.38 30.32
N LEU A 182 21.13 -0.86 29.84
CA LEU A 182 22.36 -0.75 30.63
C LEU A 182 22.21 0.23 31.80
N GLU A 183 21.59 1.39 31.55
CA GLU A 183 21.34 2.41 32.57
C GLU A 183 20.42 1.91 33.68
N ASN A 184 19.37 1.18 33.33
CA ASN A 184 18.46 0.56 34.30
C ASN A 184 19.16 -0.46 35.20
N LYS A 185 20.05 -1.29 34.62
CA LYS A 185 20.86 -2.24 35.40
C LYS A 185 21.81 -1.54 36.36
N ASN A 186 22.39 -0.42 35.95
CA ASN A 186 23.30 0.36 36.80
C ASN A 186 22.56 1.02 37.96
N HIS A 187 21.36 1.59 37.73
CA HIS A 187 20.53 2.14 38.80
C HIS A 187 20.08 1.07 39.81
N GLN A 188 19.67 -0.11 39.33
CA GLN A 188 19.31 -1.23 40.22
C GLN A 188 20.50 -1.67 41.09
N ARG A 189 21.70 -1.73 40.51
CA ARG A 189 22.93 -2.05 41.25
C ARG A 189 23.27 -1.00 42.30
N ALA A 190 23.13 0.28 41.99
CA ALA A 190 23.39 1.36 42.94
C ALA A 190 22.43 1.30 44.14
N ASN A 191 21.13 1.12 43.89
CA ASN A 191 20.12 1.00 44.94
C ASN A 191 20.35 -0.21 45.86
N LEU A 192 20.88 -1.32 45.34
CA LEU A 192 21.22 -2.50 46.14
C LEU A 192 22.44 -2.28 47.04
N MET A 193 23.37 -1.40 46.64
CA MET A 193 24.55 -1.07 47.46
C MET A 193 24.23 -0.06 48.57
N GLU A 194 23.20 0.79 48.42
CA GLU A 194 22.79 1.75 49.46
C GLU A 194 21.99 1.11 50.61
N ILE A 195 21.47 -0.10 50.42
CA ILE A 195 20.65 -0.82 51.40
C ILE A 195 21.51 -1.85 52.20
N ALA A 196 22.77 -2.07 51.81
CA ALA A 196 23.71 -3.01 52.44
C ALA A 196 24.69 -2.30 53.39
#